data_AF-A0A7X9PZU3-F1
#
_entry.id   AF-A0A7X9PZU3-F1
#
_cell.length_a   1.000
_cell.length_b   1.000
_cell.length_c   1.000
_cell.angle_alpha   90.00
_cell.angle_beta   90.00
_cell.angle_gamma   90.00
#
_symmetry.space_group_name_H-M   'P 1'
#
loop_
_entity.id
_entity.type
_entity.pdbx_description
1 polymer ?
#
loop_
_entity_poly.entity_id
_entity_poly.type
_entity_poly.pdbx_seq_one_letter_code
_entity_poly.pdbx_strand_id
1 'polypeptide(L)'
;MRQETLVSYDFRRYLPVLREHFLDVDLAAEVNWHEGANAPDRVLTVHTVGDVNAGVFPPAEPAYVRNLLRALEDERARAEVDDFSVVTEATHWTGTFKGQDPRLMDGFPVPMLDIEVGSTPASWEDPRAVGVMARSLVKPFSGSQRLYRVLCVGGVHFERSFSEAALGDFPFGVSHILPNQWIVTGDYASEGGYEKLRSVASSIRGGIDAVVYHEGIKGAFRDQCRRLAGELGVPVLKHKALRRPEALGFTP
;
A
#
# COMPACT_ATOMS: atom_id res chain seq x y z
N MET A 1 -0.88 -24.49 11.82
CA MET A 1 -1.70 -23.95 12.91
C MET A 1 -2.83 -23.16 12.27
N ARG A 2 -4.10 -23.40 12.62
CA ARG A 2 -5.23 -22.56 12.15
C ARG A 2 -5.20 -21.28 13.00
N GLN A 3 -5.16 -20.12 12.37
CA GLN A 3 -5.20 -18.83 13.07
C GLN A 3 -6.63 -18.56 13.56
N GLU A 4 -6.76 -18.05 14.78
CA GLU A 4 -8.06 -17.64 15.38
C GLU A 4 -8.31 -16.13 15.24
N THR A 5 -7.28 -15.37 14.88
CA THR A 5 -7.33 -13.91 14.70
C THR A 5 -6.27 -13.47 13.69
N LEU A 6 -6.45 -12.27 13.12
CA LEU A 6 -5.51 -11.66 12.18
C LEU A 6 -4.13 -11.45 12.83
N VAL A 7 -3.08 -11.63 12.04
CA VAL A 7 -1.69 -11.39 12.47
C VAL A 7 -1.53 -9.97 12.95
N SER A 8 -2.11 -9.01 12.24
CA SER A 8 -2.13 -7.60 12.63
C SER A 8 -2.89 -7.32 13.95
N TYR A 9 -3.87 -8.15 14.35
CA TYR A 9 -4.63 -7.97 15.60
C TYR A 9 -3.87 -8.36 16.86
N ASP A 10 -2.93 -9.30 16.76
CA ASP A 10 -2.10 -9.77 17.88
C ASP A 10 -0.66 -10.02 17.41
N PHE A 11 -0.08 -8.99 16.79
CA PHE A 11 1.24 -9.03 16.18
C PHE A 11 2.31 -9.41 17.21
N ARG A 12 2.18 -8.95 18.46
CA ARG A 12 3.08 -9.34 19.56
C ARG A 12 3.16 -10.85 19.75
N ARG A 13 2.02 -11.56 19.70
CA ARG A 13 1.97 -13.01 19.83
C ARG A 13 2.58 -13.72 18.63
N TYR A 14 2.35 -13.21 17.43
CA TYR A 14 2.81 -13.86 16.20
C TYR A 14 4.27 -13.52 15.83
N LEU A 15 4.80 -12.38 16.30
CA LEU A 15 6.14 -11.91 15.96
C LEU A 15 7.26 -12.94 16.22
N PRO A 16 7.30 -13.71 17.33
CA PRO A 16 8.30 -14.76 17.50
C PRO A 16 8.24 -15.84 16.40
N VAL A 17 7.04 -16.25 16.01
CA VAL A 17 6.81 -17.25 14.95
C VAL A 17 7.20 -16.69 13.59
N LEU A 18 6.83 -15.43 13.32
CA LEU A 18 7.23 -14.71 12.11
C LEU A 18 8.75 -14.66 11.98
N ARG A 19 9.43 -14.32 13.08
CA ARG A 19 10.90 -14.25 13.12
C ARG A 19 11.58 -15.60 12.94
N GLU A 20 11.02 -16.66 13.51
CA GLU A 20 11.59 -18.00 13.42
C GLU A 20 11.53 -18.57 11.99
N HIS A 21 10.44 -18.32 11.28
CA HIS A 21 10.17 -19.02 10.01
C HIS A 21 10.23 -18.14 8.76
N PHE A 22 10.13 -16.82 8.90
CA PHE A 22 9.88 -15.94 7.76
C PHE A 22 10.83 -14.73 7.67
N LEU A 23 12.00 -14.73 8.32
CA LEU A 23 12.97 -13.63 8.16
C LEU A 23 13.75 -13.67 6.83
N ASP A 24 13.86 -14.86 6.22
CA ASP A 24 14.63 -15.08 4.99
C ASP A 24 13.71 -15.20 3.76
N VAL A 25 12.57 -14.49 3.79
CA VAL A 25 11.64 -14.42 2.65
C VAL A 25 11.64 -13.03 2.06
N ASP A 26 11.40 -12.93 0.76
CA ASP A 26 11.38 -11.66 0.04
C ASP A 26 10.13 -10.83 0.36
N LEU A 27 9.02 -11.51 0.66
CA LEU A 27 7.68 -10.95 0.87
C LEU A 27 6.89 -11.82 1.86
N ALA A 28 6.21 -11.19 2.80
CA ALA A 28 5.16 -11.78 3.62
C ALA A 28 3.82 -11.11 3.28
N ALA A 29 2.73 -11.88 3.29
CA ALA A 29 1.40 -11.33 3.06
C ALA A 29 0.37 -11.99 3.98
N GLU A 30 -0.53 -11.18 4.55
CA GLU A 30 -1.75 -11.65 5.20
C GLU A 30 -2.88 -11.65 4.17
N VAL A 31 -3.52 -12.80 3.97
CA VAL A 31 -4.68 -12.94 3.07
C VAL A 31 -5.93 -12.98 3.93
N ASN A 32 -6.75 -11.93 3.87
CA ASN A 32 -7.86 -11.75 4.81
C ASN A 32 -9.14 -11.20 4.13
N TRP A 33 -10.08 -10.75 4.97
CA TRP A 33 -11.18 -9.89 4.56
C TRP A 33 -10.97 -8.42 4.98
N HIS A 34 -11.45 -7.52 4.13
CA HIS A 34 -11.60 -6.12 4.47
C HIS A 34 -12.98 -5.88 5.10
N GLU A 35 -13.04 -5.04 6.14
CA GLU A 35 -14.30 -4.58 6.74
C GLU A 35 -14.24 -3.08 7.07
N GLY A 36 -15.26 -2.33 6.66
CA GLY A 36 -15.36 -0.92 7.00
C GLY A 36 -16.72 -0.32 6.69
N ALA A 37 -17.25 0.49 7.60
CA ALA A 37 -18.60 1.07 7.46
C ALA A 37 -18.79 1.94 6.21
N ASN A 38 -17.70 2.52 5.69
CA ASN A 38 -17.68 3.33 4.47
C ASN A 38 -16.78 2.72 3.38
N ALA A 39 -16.36 1.46 3.55
CA ALA A 39 -15.53 0.80 2.56
C ALA A 39 -16.40 0.38 1.36
N PRO A 40 -15.91 0.51 0.13
CA PRO A 40 -16.58 -0.07 -1.03
C PRO A 40 -16.69 -1.59 -0.85
N ASP A 41 -17.87 -2.15 -1.15
CA ASP A 41 -18.05 -3.59 -1.22
C ASP A 41 -17.65 -4.11 -2.62
N ARG A 42 -17.50 -5.44 -2.74
CA ARG A 42 -17.06 -6.12 -3.97
C ARG A 42 -15.72 -5.59 -4.47
N VAL A 43 -14.75 -5.57 -3.57
CA VAL A 43 -13.37 -5.16 -3.87
C VAL A 43 -12.38 -6.29 -3.60
N LEU A 44 -11.34 -6.33 -4.43
CA LEU A 44 -10.13 -7.12 -4.22
C LEU A 44 -8.99 -6.14 -4.03
N THR A 45 -8.27 -6.24 -2.93
CA THR A 45 -7.32 -5.20 -2.54
C THR A 45 -5.94 -5.75 -2.24
N VAL A 46 -4.95 -4.88 -2.41
CA VAL A 46 -3.58 -5.08 -1.93
C VAL A 46 -3.15 -3.76 -1.34
N HIS A 47 -2.55 -3.79 -0.15
CA HIS A 47 -1.86 -2.62 0.38
C HIS A 47 -0.68 -2.98 1.25
N THR A 48 0.22 -2.02 1.41
CA THR A 48 1.35 -2.14 2.32
C THR A 48 0.88 -1.99 3.77
N VAL A 49 1.52 -2.73 4.67
CA VAL A 49 1.37 -2.58 6.12
C VAL A 49 2.19 -1.39 6.62
N GLY A 50 1.65 -0.64 7.59
CA GLY A 50 2.38 0.44 8.28
C GLY A 50 1.49 1.27 9.19
N ASP A 51 2.08 2.08 10.07
CA ASP A 51 1.35 3.04 10.90
C ASP A 51 1.67 4.46 10.46
N VAL A 52 0.79 5.04 9.64
CA VAL A 52 0.97 6.39 9.11
C VAL A 52 0.97 7.43 10.23
N ASN A 53 0.13 7.30 11.26
CA ASN A 53 0.07 8.29 12.34
C ASN A 53 1.38 8.33 13.15
N ALA A 54 1.92 7.15 13.46
CA ALA A 54 3.17 7.02 14.19
C ALA A 54 4.41 7.29 13.32
N GLY A 55 4.30 7.10 12.00
CA GLY A 55 5.41 7.20 11.06
C GLY A 55 6.29 5.95 11.04
N VAL A 56 5.71 4.79 11.34
CA VAL A 56 6.42 3.50 11.36
C VAL A 56 6.05 2.73 10.10
N PHE A 57 7.06 2.49 9.25
CA PHE A 57 6.90 1.89 7.94
C PHE A 57 7.90 0.75 7.78
N PRO A 58 7.43 -0.51 7.77
CA PRO A 58 8.23 -1.64 7.32
C PRO A 58 8.73 -1.42 5.89
N PRO A 59 9.76 -2.16 5.45
CA PRO A 59 10.21 -2.09 4.07
C PRO A 59 9.06 -2.34 3.09
N ALA A 60 9.00 -1.57 2.01
CA ALA A 60 8.02 -1.78 0.94
C ALA A 60 8.74 -2.11 -0.37
N GLU A 61 8.17 -3.04 -1.15
CA GLU A 61 8.65 -3.39 -2.48
C GLU A 61 7.55 -3.10 -3.52
N PRO A 62 7.60 -1.96 -4.22
CA PRO A 62 6.57 -1.56 -5.17
C PRO A 62 6.32 -2.58 -6.29
N ALA A 63 7.33 -3.39 -6.65
CA ALA A 63 7.18 -4.44 -7.64
C ALA A 63 6.17 -5.51 -7.20
N TYR A 64 6.23 -5.95 -5.95
CA TYR A 64 5.33 -6.98 -5.44
C TYR A 64 3.90 -6.48 -5.35
N VAL A 65 3.70 -5.23 -4.91
CA VAL A 65 2.37 -4.58 -4.88
C VAL A 65 1.79 -4.51 -6.29
N ARG A 66 2.54 -3.98 -7.26
CA ARG A 66 2.08 -3.84 -8.64
C ARG A 66 1.75 -5.19 -9.27
N ASN A 67 2.62 -6.17 -9.10
CA ASN A 67 2.45 -7.51 -9.66
C ASN A 67 1.20 -8.20 -9.12
N LEU A 68 0.93 -8.07 -7.81
CA LEU A 68 -0.28 -8.62 -7.21
C LEU A 68 -1.54 -7.89 -7.70
N LEU A 69 -1.55 -6.56 -7.75
CA LEU A 69 -2.69 -5.80 -8.27
C LEU A 69 -2.99 -6.17 -9.73
N ARG A 70 -1.95 -6.29 -10.57
CA ARG A 70 -2.12 -6.73 -11.96
C ARG A 70 -2.62 -8.15 -12.07
N ALA A 71 -2.08 -9.07 -11.26
CA ALA A 71 -2.52 -10.45 -11.24
C ALA A 71 -3.98 -10.58 -10.80
N LEU A 72 -4.40 -9.81 -9.79
CA LEU A 72 -5.80 -9.76 -9.36
C LEU A 72 -6.70 -9.29 -10.51
N GLU A 73 -6.30 -8.23 -11.23
CA GLU A 73 -7.12 -7.71 -12.33
C GLU A 73 -7.19 -8.68 -13.52
N ASP A 74 -6.05 -9.27 -13.90
CA ASP A 74 -5.98 -10.26 -14.97
C ASP A 74 -6.81 -11.51 -14.65
N GLU A 75 -6.70 -12.04 -13.43
CA GLU A 75 -7.44 -13.22 -12.99
C GLU A 75 -8.93 -12.92 -12.74
N ARG A 76 -9.27 -11.69 -12.31
CA ARG A 76 -10.65 -11.20 -12.20
C ARG A 76 -11.32 -11.20 -13.58
N ALA A 77 -10.67 -10.56 -14.55
CA ALA A 77 -11.16 -10.49 -15.93
C ALA A 77 -11.26 -11.90 -16.55
N ARG A 78 -10.26 -12.75 -16.35
CA ARG A 78 -10.25 -14.13 -16.84
C ARG A 78 -11.38 -14.99 -16.28
N ALA A 79 -11.77 -14.75 -15.03
CA ALA A 79 -12.84 -15.46 -14.36
C ALA A 79 -14.22 -14.76 -14.51
N GLU A 80 -14.30 -13.70 -15.31
CA GLU A 80 -15.53 -12.95 -15.59
C GLU A 80 -16.22 -12.46 -14.30
N VAL A 81 -15.42 -12.05 -13.32
CA VAL A 81 -15.90 -11.50 -12.04
C VAL A 81 -16.03 -9.98 -12.14
N ASP A 82 -16.94 -9.54 -13.00
CA ASP A 82 -17.13 -8.12 -13.35
C ASP A 82 -17.85 -7.29 -12.29
N ASP A 83 -18.49 -7.96 -11.34
CA ASP A 83 -19.12 -7.32 -10.19
C ASP A 83 -18.11 -6.95 -9.08
N PHE A 84 -16.85 -7.37 -9.20
CA PHE A 84 -15.76 -6.94 -8.33
C PHE A 84 -14.85 -5.93 -9.01
N SER A 85 -14.19 -5.09 -8.21
CA SER A 85 -13.14 -4.18 -8.67
C SER A 85 -11.83 -4.42 -7.94
N VAL A 86 -10.70 -4.28 -8.66
CA VAL A 86 -9.38 -4.31 -8.05
C VAL A 86 -8.95 -2.89 -7.71
N VAL A 87 -8.55 -2.66 -6.47
CA VAL A 87 -8.11 -1.35 -5.98
C VAL A 87 -6.96 -1.50 -4.98
N THR A 88 -6.13 -0.47 -4.83
CA THR A 88 -5.17 -0.41 -3.72
C THR A 88 -5.75 0.41 -2.58
N GLU A 89 -5.28 0.16 -1.37
CA GLU A 89 -5.65 0.94 -0.20
C GLU A 89 -4.49 1.80 0.31
N ALA A 90 -4.85 2.77 1.15
CA ALA A 90 -3.91 3.51 1.96
C ALA A 90 -3.05 2.58 2.84
N THR A 91 -1.80 2.97 3.11
CA THR A 91 -0.92 2.22 4.01
C THR A 91 -1.47 2.22 5.42
N HIS A 92 -1.79 1.06 5.95
CA HIS A 92 -2.24 0.94 7.33
C HIS A 92 -1.97 -0.44 7.90
N TRP A 93 -2.16 -0.55 9.20
CA TRP A 93 -2.20 -1.80 9.94
C TRP A 93 -3.23 -1.64 11.06
N THR A 94 -3.74 -2.75 11.58
CA THR A 94 -4.82 -2.71 12.58
C THR A 94 -4.32 -2.84 14.02
N GLY A 95 -3.01 -3.08 14.23
CA GLY A 95 -2.44 -3.35 15.55
C GLY A 95 -2.61 -2.21 16.55
N THR A 96 -2.46 -0.96 16.12
CA THR A 96 -2.66 0.22 16.99
C THR A 96 -4.10 0.33 17.49
N PHE A 97 -5.10 0.00 16.67
CA PHE A 97 -6.50 -0.04 17.10
C PHE A 97 -6.76 -1.13 18.14
N LYS A 98 -5.88 -2.14 18.23
CA LYS A 98 -5.88 -3.18 19.27
C LYS A 98 -4.96 -2.85 20.45
N GLY A 99 -4.43 -1.63 20.53
CA GLY A 99 -3.57 -1.17 21.63
C GLY A 99 -2.12 -1.67 21.54
N GLN A 100 -1.67 -2.09 20.37
CA GLN A 100 -0.28 -2.52 20.16
C GLN A 100 0.63 -1.36 19.78
N ASP A 101 1.92 -1.49 20.08
CA ASP A 101 2.95 -0.52 19.70
C ASP A 101 3.35 -0.75 18.22
N PRO A 102 3.23 0.26 17.34
CA PRO A 102 3.71 0.19 15.96
C PRO A 102 5.14 -0.30 15.80
N ARG A 103 6.02 0.01 16.76
CA ARG A 103 7.43 -0.40 16.73
C ARG A 103 7.64 -1.92 16.83
N LEU A 104 6.59 -2.68 17.12
CA LEU A 104 6.67 -4.14 16.99
C LEU A 104 6.99 -4.57 15.56
N MET A 105 6.55 -3.80 14.55
CA MET A 105 6.83 -4.09 13.14
C MET A 105 8.34 -4.01 12.82
N ASP A 106 9.13 -3.23 13.57
CA ASP A 106 10.59 -3.16 13.41
C ASP A 106 11.27 -4.52 13.68
N GLY A 107 10.60 -5.40 14.45
CA GLY A 107 11.06 -6.75 14.72
C GLY A 107 10.90 -7.73 13.56
N PHE A 108 10.25 -7.33 12.47
CA PHE A 108 10.02 -8.14 11.28
C PHE A 108 10.25 -7.31 9.99
N PRO A 109 11.52 -7.07 9.61
CA PRO A 109 11.90 -6.16 8.52
C PRO A 109 11.74 -6.80 7.13
N VAL A 110 10.66 -7.53 6.93
CA VAL A 110 10.27 -8.14 5.64
C VAL A 110 9.13 -7.31 5.06
N PRO A 111 9.09 -7.05 3.75
CA PRO A 111 7.93 -6.41 3.14
C PRO A 111 6.65 -7.17 3.46
N MET A 112 5.69 -6.44 4.03
CA MET A 112 4.40 -6.98 4.44
C MET A 112 3.27 -6.33 3.65
N LEU A 113 2.38 -7.16 3.13
CA LEU A 113 1.16 -6.75 2.45
C LEU A 113 -0.07 -7.37 3.11
N ASP A 114 -1.17 -6.65 3.08
CA ASP A 114 -2.50 -7.23 3.25
C ASP A 114 -3.12 -7.40 1.86
N ILE A 115 -3.68 -8.58 1.61
CA ILE A 115 -4.39 -8.93 0.38
C ILE A 115 -5.80 -9.33 0.79
N GLU A 116 -6.77 -8.47 0.48
CA GLU A 116 -8.07 -8.54 1.12
C GLU A 116 -9.20 -8.71 0.10
N VAL A 117 -10.29 -9.37 0.52
CA VAL A 117 -11.59 -9.33 -0.16
C VAL A 117 -12.56 -8.55 0.69
N GLY A 118 -13.19 -7.54 0.10
CA GLY A 118 -14.01 -6.59 0.81
C GLY A 118 -15.40 -6.43 0.20
N SER A 119 -16.36 -5.93 0.97
CA SER A 119 -16.30 -5.50 2.38
C SER A 119 -17.41 -6.13 3.23
N THR A 120 -18.25 -6.97 2.64
CA THR A 120 -19.35 -7.65 3.33
C THR A 120 -19.13 -9.17 3.40
N PRO A 121 -19.81 -9.88 4.34
CA PRO A 121 -19.77 -11.35 4.38
C PRO A 121 -20.08 -12.01 3.04
N ALA A 122 -21.01 -11.43 2.26
CA ALA A 122 -21.36 -11.94 0.94
C ALA A 122 -20.20 -11.84 -0.07
N SER A 123 -19.30 -10.88 0.10
CA SER A 123 -18.08 -10.75 -0.71
C SER A 123 -16.98 -11.70 -0.20
N TRP A 124 -16.82 -11.81 1.13
CA TRP A 124 -15.82 -12.67 1.75
C TRP A 124 -16.03 -14.16 1.42
N GLU A 125 -17.29 -14.56 1.32
CA GLU A 125 -17.68 -15.94 1.02
C GLU A 125 -17.87 -16.20 -0.49
N ASP A 126 -17.66 -15.21 -1.37
CA ASP A 126 -17.83 -15.40 -2.82
C ASP A 126 -16.70 -16.29 -3.38
N PRO A 127 -17.00 -17.54 -3.80
CA PRO A 127 -15.96 -18.46 -4.24
C PRO A 127 -15.26 -18.00 -5.53
N ARG A 128 -15.91 -17.14 -6.33
CA ARG A 128 -15.31 -16.57 -7.54
C ARG A 128 -14.20 -15.59 -7.16
N ALA A 129 -14.48 -14.66 -6.25
CA ALA A 129 -13.52 -13.69 -5.74
C ALA A 129 -12.35 -14.36 -5.00
N VAL A 130 -12.65 -15.32 -4.11
CA VAL A 130 -11.63 -16.13 -3.44
C VAL A 130 -10.77 -16.90 -4.44
N GLY A 131 -11.38 -17.44 -5.50
CA GLY A 131 -10.66 -18.11 -6.59
C GLY A 131 -9.69 -17.17 -7.33
N VAL A 132 -10.10 -15.93 -7.59
CA VAL A 132 -9.25 -14.88 -8.20
C VAL A 132 -8.06 -14.58 -7.29
N MET A 133 -8.30 -14.34 -5.99
CA MET A 133 -7.22 -14.10 -5.03
C MET A 133 -6.22 -15.26 -5.03
N ALA A 134 -6.70 -16.49 -4.86
CA ALA A 134 -5.84 -17.67 -4.78
C ALA A 134 -4.94 -17.86 -6.02
N ARG A 135 -5.48 -17.62 -7.23
CA ARG A 135 -4.68 -17.69 -8.48
C ARG A 135 -3.67 -16.56 -8.60
N SER A 136 -3.93 -15.41 -7.98
CA SER A 136 -3.06 -14.23 -8.04
C SER A 136 -1.84 -14.35 -7.12
N LEU A 137 -1.94 -15.10 -6.03
CA LEU A 137 -0.87 -15.23 -5.01
C LEU A 137 0.46 -15.79 -5.55
N VAL A 138 0.46 -16.48 -6.69
CA VAL A 138 1.69 -17.03 -7.30
C VAL A 138 2.43 -16.04 -8.21
N LYS A 139 1.91 -14.82 -8.37
CA LYS A 139 2.41 -13.81 -9.30
C LYS A 139 3.28 -12.67 -8.73
N PRO A 140 3.45 -12.44 -7.40
CA PRO A 140 4.24 -11.30 -6.90
C PRO A 140 5.65 -11.21 -7.47
N PHE A 141 6.29 -12.34 -7.76
CA PHE A 141 7.66 -12.43 -8.26
C PHE A 141 7.77 -12.43 -9.80
N SER A 142 6.67 -12.12 -10.50
CA SER A 142 6.64 -12.14 -11.96
C SER A 142 7.19 -10.85 -12.55
N GLY A 143 7.91 -10.95 -13.67
CA GLY A 143 8.37 -9.79 -14.43
C GLY A 143 9.62 -9.13 -13.87
N SER A 144 10.33 -8.44 -14.76
CA SER A 144 11.57 -7.71 -14.47
C SER A 144 11.48 -6.26 -14.93
N GLN A 145 10.26 -5.71 -15.03
CA GLN A 145 10.04 -4.37 -15.54
C GLN A 145 10.57 -3.33 -14.54
N ARG A 146 11.33 -2.36 -15.04
CA ARG A 146 11.69 -1.18 -14.24
C ARG A 146 10.43 -0.42 -13.87
N LEU A 147 10.30 -0.08 -12.59
CA LEU A 147 9.19 0.73 -12.08
C LEU A 147 9.63 2.17 -11.82
N TYR A 148 8.65 3.08 -11.92
CA TYR A 148 8.70 4.45 -11.44
C TYR A 148 8.06 4.52 -10.07
N ARG A 149 8.90 4.46 -9.04
CA ARG A 149 8.47 4.36 -7.64
C ARG A 149 7.94 5.71 -7.20
N VAL A 150 6.67 5.76 -6.85
CA VAL A 150 6.00 7.00 -6.46
C VAL A 150 5.55 6.92 -5.01
N LEU A 151 5.94 7.91 -4.21
CA LEU A 151 5.38 8.09 -2.88
C LEU A 151 4.09 8.91 -2.99
N CYS A 152 2.96 8.33 -2.61
CA CYS A 152 1.65 8.95 -2.76
C CYS A 152 1.19 9.59 -1.45
N VAL A 153 0.89 10.90 -1.47
CA VAL A 153 0.50 11.67 -0.28
C VAL A 153 -0.84 12.37 -0.48
N GLY A 154 -1.74 12.21 0.48
CA GLY A 154 -3.09 12.75 0.49
C GLY A 154 -4.14 11.82 -0.10
N GLY A 155 -5.33 12.38 -0.35
CA GLY A 155 -6.49 11.63 -0.84
C GLY A 155 -7.25 10.95 0.31
N VAL A 156 -8.03 9.94 -0.02
CA VAL A 156 -8.81 9.12 0.92
C VAL A 156 -8.25 7.71 1.04
N HIS A 157 -8.84 6.87 1.90
CA HIS A 157 -8.41 5.48 2.11
C HIS A 157 -8.38 4.67 0.80
N PHE A 158 -9.47 4.73 0.02
CA PHE A 158 -9.58 4.18 -1.33
C PHE A 158 -9.38 5.28 -2.38
N GLU A 159 -8.16 5.79 -2.50
CA GLU A 159 -7.87 6.85 -3.46
C GLU A 159 -7.78 6.28 -4.89
N ARG A 160 -8.86 6.47 -5.65
CA ARG A 160 -9.00 5.96 -7.01
C ARG A 160 -7.86 6.39 -7.93
N SER A 161 -7.38 7.64 -7.81
CA SER A 161 -6.32 8.11 -8.70
C SER A 161 -4.98 7.37 -8.54
N PHE A 162 -4.68 6.90 -7.32
CA PHE A 162 -3.50 6.08 -7.07
C PHE A 162 -3.72 4.62 -7.48
N SER A 163 -4.93 4.09 -7.29
CA SER A 163 -5.32 2.77 -7.81
C SER A 163 -5.20 2.69 -9.34
N GLU A 164 -5.75 3.69 -10.04
CA GLU A 164 -5.67 3.80 -11.51
C GLU A 164 -4.22 3.86 -11.99
N ALA A 165 -3.33 4.53 -11.26
CA ALA A 165 -1.91 4.59 -11.61
C ALA A 165 -1.19 3.25 -11.38
N ALA A 166 -1.50 2.56 -10.28
CA ALA A 166 -0.94 1.24 -9.97
C ALA A 166 -1.37 0.17 -10.98
N LEU A 167 -2.61 0.25 -11.47
CA LEU A 167 -3.19 -0.66 -12.48
C LEU A 167 -3.02 -0.16 -13.92
N GLY A 168 -2.50 1.04 -14.14
CA GLY A 168 -2.31 1.61 -15.47
C GLY A 168 -1.11 1.01 -16.19
N ASP A 169 -1.08 1.09 -17.53
CA ASP A 169 -0.05 0.45 -18.37
C ASP A 169 1.35 1.00 -18.14
N PHE A 170 1.45 2.28 -17.78
CA PHE A 170 2.71 2.86 -17.38
C PHE A 170 3.18 2.24 -16.05
N PRO A 171 4.47 1.88 -15.91
CA PRO A 171 4.97 1.10 -14.78
C PRO A 171 5.18 1.93 -13.51
N PHE A 172 4.14 2.62 -13.02
CA PHE A 172 4.20 3.22 -11.70
C PHE A 172 4.26 2.13 -10.63
N GLY A 173 5.28 2.23 -9.78
CA GLY A 173 5.41 1.47 -8.55
C GLY A 173 4.77 2.25 -7.41
N VAL A 174 3.46 2.08 -7.24
CA VAL A 174 2.73 2.59 -6.07
C VAL A 174 2.88 1.57 -4.93
N SER A 175 3.29 2.04 -3.76
CA SER A 175 3.37 1.19 -2.56
C SER A 175 2.76 1.93 -1.37
N HIS A 176 3.55 2.73 -0.65
CA HIS A 176 3.02 3.51 0.44
C HIS A 176 2.13 4.66 -0.05
N ILE A 177 0.93 4.76 0.54
CA ILE A 177 -0.07 5.79 0.29
C ILE A 177 -0.47 6.40 1.64
N LEU A 178 -0.28 7.70 1.80
CA LEU A 178 -0.50 8.41 3.06
C LEU A 178 -1.74 9.31 2.96
N PRO A 179 -2.95 8.85 3.35
CA PRO A 179 -4.19 9.58 3.12
C PRO A 179 -4.32 10.81 4.01
N ASN A 180 -5.18 11.74 3.61
CA ASN A 180 -5.35 13.04 4.27
C ASN A 180 -5.62 12.92 5.77
N GLN A 181 -6.49 12.00 6.18
CA GLN A 181 -6.88 11.84 7.57
C GLN A 181 -5.67 11.52 8.46
N TRP A 182 -4.80 10.62 8.01
CA TRP A 182 -3.68 10.14 8.83
C TRP A 182 -2.46 11.08 8.78
N ILE A 183 -2.21 11.77 7.66
CA ILE A 183 -1.17 12.81 7.67
C ILE A 183 -1.55 14.01 8.55
N VAL A 184 -2.86 14.28 8.71
CA VAL A 184 -3.36 15.29 9.65
C VAL A 184 -3.23 14.80 11.08
N THR A 185 -3.72 13.60 11.40
CA THR A 185 -3.64 13.03 12.76
C THR A 185 -2.20 12.79 13.20
N GLY A 186 -1.33 12.37 12.29
CA GLY A 186 0.10 12.17 12.53
C GLY A 186 0.94 13.46 12.56
N ASP A 187 0.30 14.64 12.42
CA ASP A 187 0.95 15.96 12.41
C ASP A 187 2.12 16.08 11.42
N TYR A 188 1.90 15.65 10.16
CA TYR A 188 2.93 15.68 9.11
C TYR A 188 3.36 17.10 8.71
N ALA A 189 2.70 18.14 9.23
CA ALA A 189 3.04 19.53 8.94
C ALA A 189 4.24 20.03 9.77
N SER A 190 4.51 19.42 10.93
CA SER A 190 5.62 19.81 11.81
C SER A 190 6.96 19.21 11.38
N GLU A 191 8.06 19.62 12.03
CA GLU A 191 9.37 19.00 11.83
C GLU A 191 9.37 17.51 12.21
N GLY A 192 8.70 17.15 13.31
CA GLY A 192 8.52 15.73 13.66
C GLY A 192 7.70 14.97 12.61
N GLY A 193 6.71 15.64 12.01
CA GLY A 193 5.98 15.14 10.85
C GLY A 193 6.84 14.93 9.61
N TYR A 194 7.78 15.83 9.36
CA TYR A 194 8.75 15.70 8.28
C TYR A 194 9.63 14.46 8.43
N GLU A 195 10.06 14.15 9.66
CA GLU A 195 10.80 12.91 9.93
C GLU A 195 10.03 11.65 9.56
N LYS A 196 8.71 11.62 9.82
CA LYS A 196 7.85 10.51 9.40
C LYS A 196 7.75 10.42 7.88
N LEU A 197 7.68 11.57 7.19
CA LEU A 197 7.67 11.64 5.73
C LEU A 197 9.01 11.15 5.13
N ARG A 198 10.14 11.40 5.80
CA ARG A 198 11.43 10.83 5.42
C ARG A 198 11.48 9.32 5.66
N SER A 199 10.97 8.87 6.80
CA SER A 199 10.89 7.45 7.17
C SER A 199 10.14 6.62 6.13
N VAL A 200 8.99 7.10 5.63
CA VAL A 200 8.26 6.38 4.57
C VAL A 200 8.98 6.37 3.23
N ALA A 201 9.73 7.43 2.90
CA ALA A 201 10.49 7.47 1.66
C ALA A 201 11.68 6.50 1.71
N SER A 202 12.32 6.37 2.88
CA SER A 202 13.45 5.47 3.08
C SER A 202 13.05 4.00 3.24
N SER A 203 11.81 3.71 3.62
CA SER A 203 11.30 2.33 3.71
C SER A 203 11.04 1.71 2.33
N ILE A 204 10.87 2.51 1.27
CA ILE A 204 10.65 2.03 -0.09
C ILE A 204 11.97 1.53 -0.68
N ARG A 205 12.05 0.23 -0.97
CA ARG A 205 13.23 -0.40 -1.57
C ARG A 205 13.54 0.18 -2.94
N GLY A 206 14.80 0.53 -3.15
CA GLY A 206 15.26 1.23 -4.35
C GLY A 206 14.95 2.73 -4.37
N GLY A 207 14.42 3.29 -3.29
CA GLY A 207 14.07 4.71 -3.16
C GLY A 207 12.81 5.09 -3.93
N ILE A 208 12.63 6.38 -4.16
CA ILE A 208 11.49 6.93 -4.93
C ILE A 208 11.98 7.73 -6.13
N ASP A 209 11.24 7.67 -7.23
CA ASP A 209 11.47 8.44 -8.45
C ASP A 209 10.64 9.74 -8.48
N ALA A 210 9.58 9.84 -7.66
CA ALA A 210 8.82 11.07 -7.46
C ALA A 210 8.01 11.07 -6.16
N VAL A 211 7.72 12.26 -5.64
CA VAL A 211 6.68 12.48 -4.63
C VAL A 211 5.42 12.95 -5.33
N VAL A 212 4.30 12.25 -5.16
CA VAL A 212 3.03 12.56 -5.80
C VAL A 212 2.00 12.93 -4.74
N TYR A 213 1.40 14.11 -4.85
CA TYR A 213 0.38 14.54 -3.90
C TYR A 213 -1.01 14.71 -4.51
N HIS A 214 -2.04 14.36 -3.74
CA HIS A 214 -3.42 14.63 -4.07
C HIS A 214 -3.71 16.14 -3.99
N GLU A 215 -4.44 16.71 -4.95
CA GLU A 215 -4.54 18.18 -5.05
C GLU A 215 -5.26 18.84 -3.86
N GLY A 216 -6.09 18.06 -3.17
CA GLY A 216 -6.84 18.45 -1.98
C GLY A 216 -6.05 18.49 -0.67
N ILE A 217 -4.73 18.19 -0.66
CA ILE A 217 -3.94 18.33 0.56
C ILE A 217 -3.76 19.80 0.94
N LYS A 218 -3.71 20.07 2.25
CA LYS A 218 -3.42 21.42 2.80
C LYS A 218 -2.01 21.88 2.40
N GLY A 219 -1.82 23.21 2.36
CA GLY A 219 -0.56 23.85 1.94
C GLY A 219 0.66 23.33 2.70
N ALA A 220 0.59 23.27 4.03
CA ALA A 220 1.70 22.81 4.85
C ALA A 220 2.20 21.39 4.47
N PHE A 221 1.31 20.44 4.23
CA PHE A 221 1.71 19.08 3.78
C PHE A 221 2.32 19.08 2.38
N ARG A 222 1.83 19.96 1.49
CA ARG A 222 2.39 20.14 0.16
C ARG A 222 3.81 20.68 0.20
N ASP A 223 4.07 21.60 1.13
CA ASP A 223 5.40 22.15 1.33
C ASP A 223 6.36 21.10 1.89
N GLN A 224 5.88 20.21 2.76
CA GLN A 224 6.66 19.04 3.20
C GLN A 224 6.95 18.06 2.04
N CYS A 225 5.98 17.81 1.15
CA CYS A 225 6.22 17.01 -0.07
C CYS A 225 7.29 17.64 -0.96
N ARG A 226 7.26 18.97 -1.15
CA ARG A 226 8.26 19.72 -1.92
C ARG A 226 9.64 19.68 -1.26
N ARG A 227 9.69 19.80 0.07
CA ARG A 227 10.92 19.71 0.85
C ARG A 227 11.55 18.34 0.70
N LEU A 228 10.78 17.26 0.88
CA LEU A 228 11.27 15.89 0.68
C LEU A 228 11.78 15.69 -0.76
N ALA A 229 10.99 16.11 -1.75
CA ALA A 229 11.37 15.98 -3.15
C ALA A 229 12.67 16.72 -3.47
N GLY A 230 12.85 17.93 -2.92
CA GLY A 230 14.08 18.71 -3.01
C GLY A 230 15.28 18.04 -2.32
N GLU A 231 15.09 17.45 -1.13
CA GLU A 231 16.12 16.69 -0.41
C GLU A 231 16.60 15.48 -1.21
N LEU A 232 15.68 14.76 -1.85
CA LEU A 232 15.98 13.54 -2.61
C LEU A 232 16.37 13.80 -4.07
N GLY A 233 16.25 15.03 -4.56
CA GLY A 233 16.54 15.38 -5.95
C GLY A 233 15.54 14.79 -6.95
N VAL A 234 14.29 14.58 -6.55
CA VAL A 234 13.23 13.98 -7.37
C VAL A 234 12.11 14.98 -7.65
N PRO A 235 11.33 14.81 -8.74
CA PRO A 235 10.19 15.69 -9.01
C PRO A 235 9.07 15.53 -7.98
N VAL A 236 8.35 16.63 -7.77
CA VAL A 236 7.07 16.65 -7.06
C VAL A 236 5.93 16.81 -8.07
N LEU A 237 4.95 15.90 -8.02
CA LEU A 237 3.86 15.83 -8.98
C LEU A 237 2.51 15.97 -8.27
N LYS A 238 1.51 16.50 -8.99
CA LYS A 238 0.10 16.33 -8.61
C LYS A 238 -0.37 14.97 -9.09
N HIS A 239 -1.26 14.30 -8.37
CA HIS A 239 -1.82 12.99 -8.76
C HIS A 239 -2.40 12.98 -10.20
N LYS A 240 -3.02 14.07 -10.66
CA LYS A 240 -3.53 14.21 -12.04
C LYS A 240 -2.46 14.00 -13.12
N ALA A 241 -1.19 14.22 -12.79
CA ALA A 241 -0.08 14.01 -13.71
C ALA A 241 0.14 12.51 -14.02
N LEU A 242 -0.25 11.61 -13.10
CA LEU A 242 -0.16 10.16 -13.31
C LEU A 242 -1.05 9.66 -14.46
N ARG A 243 -2.08 10.42 -14.85
CA ARG A 243 -2.95 10.09 -16.00
C ARG A 243 -2.32 10.38 -17.36
N ARG A 244 -1.19 11.10 -17.38
CA ARG A 244 -0.47 11.50 -18.60
C ARG A 244 1.03 11.23 -18.42
N PRO A 245 1.43 9.96 -18.22
CA PRO A 245 2.81 9.60 -17.95
C PRO A 245 3.78 10.04 -19.05
N GLU A 246 3.33 10.12 -20.30
CA GLU A 246 4.09 10.61 -21.45
C GLU A 246 4.61 12.06 -21.28
N ALA A 247 3.95 12.85 -20.43
CA ALA A 247 4.35 14.23 -20.14
C ALA A 247 5.34 14.35 -18.97
N LEU A 248 5.71 13.25 -18.31
CA LEU A 248 6.53 13.27 -17.09
C LEU A 248 8.04 13.22 -17.36
N GLY A 249 8.47 13.01 -18.61
CA GLY A 249 9.89 12.91 -18.96
C GLY A 249 10.56 11.63 -18.44
N PHE A 250 9.77 10.70 -17.92
CA PHE A 250 10.20 9.36 -17.53
C PHE A 250 10.47 8.51 -18.79
N THR A 251 11.67 7.92 -18.89
CA THR A 251 12.08 7.12 -20.07
C THR A 251 11.94 5.63 -19.77
N PRO A 252 10.94 4.91 -20.35
CA PRO A 252 10.56 3.54 -19.98
C PRO A 252 11.72 2.55 -19.82
#